data_AF-A0A0Q6TKJ7-F1
#
_entry.id   AF-A0A0Q6TKJ7-F1
#
_cell.length_a   1.000
_cell.length_b   1.000
_cell.length_c   1.000
_cell.angle_alpha   90.00
_cell.angle_beta   90.00
_cell.angle_gamma   90.00
#
_symmetry.space_group_name_H-M   'P 1'
#
loop_
_entity.id
_entity.type
_entity.pdbx_description
1 polymer ?
#
loop_
_entity_poly.entity_id
_entity_poly.type
_entity_poly.pdbx_seq_one_letter_code
_entity_poly.pdbx_strand_id
1 'polypeptide(L)'
;MSFASSVLTRAAVVLALSLGSAAFASPVTLELKASGFTNAGTQYPGFDGEVDVRLSWDTANKADPIASFLSIDIEIAGHQYTLAEVGIANQGTTQTAIGAIARGANAVIGDGAFNDFLLVFDRVNPAVNAFAYSIQGKTNAIWWTPASTSAAYITNSVPEPSTLALLLPALAGLALRRQRLAKA
;
A
#
# COMPACT_ATOMS: atom_id res chain seq x y z
N MET A 1 -18.52 -54.85 20.91
CA MET A 1 -18.47 -54.26 19.56
C MET A 1 -18.26 -52.76 19.70
N SER A 2 -17.02 -52.29 19.54
CA SER A 2 -16.61 -50.89 19.69
C SER A 2 -16.07 -50.41 18.34
N PHE A 3 -16.94 -49.79 17.53
CA PHE A 3 -16.59 -49.26 16.20
C PHE A 3 -16.84 -47.75 16.08
N ALA A 4 -17.33 -47.08 17.13
CA ALA A 4 -17.68 -45.66 17.08
C ALA A 4 -16.47 -44.71 17.31
N SER A 5 -15.34 -45.22 17.81
CA SER A 5 -14.21 -44.38 18.26
C SER A 5 -13.24 -43.97 17.14
N SER A 6 -13.17 -44.69 16.01
CA SER A 6 -12.13 -44.46 14.99
C SER A 6 -12.47 -43.40 13.93
N VAL A 7 -13.75 -43.04 13.78
CA VAL A 7 -14.22 -42.08 12.76
C VAL A 7 -14.04 -40.63 13.24
N LEU A 8 -14.28 -40.38 14.54
CA LEU A 8 -14.08 -39.06 15.16
C LEU A 8 -12.61 -38.62 15.12
N THR A 9 -11.66 -39.57 15.26
CA THR A 9 -10.22 -39.26 15.23
C THR A 9 -9.72 -38.92 13.82
N ARG A 10 -10.34 -39.47 12.76
CA ARG A 10 -9.94 -39.20 11.37
C ARG A 10 -10.49 -37.87 10.84
N ALA A 11 -11.68 -37.46 11.28
CA ALA A 11 -12.27 -36.17 10.95
C ALA A 11 -11.44 -34.98 11.50
N ALA A 12 -10.83 -35.14 12.68
CA ALA A 12 -9.99 -34.12 13.29
C ALA A 12 -8.67 -33.87 12.52
N VAL A 13 -8.10 -34.91 11.90
CA VAL A 13 -6.81 -34.81 11.18
C VAL A 13 -6.97 -34.08 9.83
N VAL A 14 -8.09 -34.28 9.13
CA VAL A 14 -8.37 -33.57 7.86
C VAL A 14 -8.66 -32.09 8.10
N LEU A 15 -9.29 -31.74 9.22
CA LEU A 15 -9.52 -30.35 9.63
C LEU A 15 -8.19 -29.62 9.90
N ALA A 16 -7.23 -30.30 10.53
CA ALA A 16 -5.92 -29.74 10.90
C ALA A 16 -4.97 -29.51 9.71
N LEU A 17 -5.08 -30.32 8.64
CA LEU A 17 -4.21 -30.22 7.45
C LEU A 17 -4.65 -29.15 6.45
N SER A 18 -5.81 -28.53 6.64
CA SER A 18 -6.39 -27.56 5.71
C SER A 18 -6.02 -26.10 5.95
N LEU A 19 -5.21 -25.83 6.97
CA LEU A 19 -4.79 -24.49 7.38
C LEU A 19 -3.58 -23.95 6.58
N GLY A 20 -3.09 -24.68 5.57
CA GLY A 20 -1.71 -24.54 5.12
C GLY A 20 -1.39 -23.61 3.96
N SER A 21 -2.35 -22.99 3.27
CA SER A 21 -2.02 -22.18 2.07
C SER A 21 -2.98 -21.03 1.86
N ALA A 22 -2.78 -19.96 2.64
CA ALA A 22 -3.42 -18.67 2.40
C ALA A 22 -2.76 -17.97 1.19
N ALA A 23 -3.56 -17.40 0.30
CA ALA A 23 -3.09 -16.37 -0.60
C ALA A 23 -2.96 -15.07 0.23
N PHE A 24 -1.86 -14.33 0.08
CA PHE A 24 -1.60 -13.13 0.87
C PHE A 24 -1.70 -11.90 -0.02
N ALA A 25 -2.86 -11.23 -0.03
CA ALA A 25 -2.89 -9.80 -0.27
C ALA A 25 -2.82 -9.13 1.10
N SER A 26 -1.64 -8.64 1.47
CA SER A 26 -1.44 -7.91 2.73
C SER A 26 -1.19 -6.45 2.40
N PRO A 27 -2.12 -5.54 2.77
CA PRO A 27 -1.86 -4.12 2.65
C PRO A 27 -0.58 -3.75 3.40
N VAL A 28 0.30 -3.03 2.71
CA VAL A 28 1.48 -2.40 3.29
C VAL A 28 1.20 -0.92 3.36
N THR A 29 1.45 -0.31 4.51
CA THR A 29 1.39 1.14 4.70
C THR A 29 2.78 1.68 4.97
N LEU A 30 3.25 2.61 4.15
CA LEU A 30 4.38 3.48 4.45
C LEU A 30 3.87 4.66 5.28
N GLU A 31 4.44 4.86 6.46
CA GLU A 31 4.32 6.11 7.21
C GLU A 31 5.68 6.81 7.21
N LEU A 32 5.69 8.07 6.81
CA LEU A 32 6.87 8.89 6.63
C LEU A 32 6.63 10.27 7.22
N LYS A 33 7.61 10.75 7.99
CA LYS A 33 7.72 12.16 8.40
C LYS A 33 9.02 12.73 7.85
N ALA A 34 8.95 13.89 7.21
CA ALA A 34 10.12 14.59 6.69
C ALA A 34 10.07 16.07 7.06
N SER A 35 11.20 16.67 7.45
CA SER A 35 11.25 18.07 7.85
C SER A 35 12.60 18.72 7.55
N GLY A 36 12.65 20.05 7.61
CA GLY A 36 13.87 20.82 7.38
C GLY A 36 14.30 20.78 5.92
N PHE A 37 13.34 20.95 5.00
CA PHE A 37 13.63 21.02 3.57
C PHE A 37 14.43 22.27 3.25
N THR A 38 15.47 22.12 2.43
CA THR A 38 16.18 23.27 1.87
C THR A 38 15.50 23.73 0.59
N ASN A 39 15.51 25.03 0.31
CA ASN A 39 14.96 25.56 -0.94
C ASN A 39 16.09 25.99 -1.87
N ALA A 40 16.17 25.36 -3.05
CA ALA A 40 17.02 25.83 -4.13
C ALA A 40 16.27 26.88 -4.96
N GLY A 41 16.75 28.13 -4.91
CA GLY A 41 16.20 29.24 -5.70
C GLY A 41 15.67 30.38 -4.84
N THR A 42 14.53 30.94 -5.24
CA THR A 42 13.86 32.04 -4.54
C THR A 42 13.37 31.57 -3.17
N GLN A 43 13.82 32.27 -2.12
CA GLN A 43 13.47 31.93 -0.75
C GLN A 43 12.04 32.39 -0.43
N TYR A 44 11.20 31.44 -0.03
CA TYR A 44 9.88 31.71 0.52
C TYR A 44 9.82 31.10 1.93
N PRO A 45 9.82 31.92 2.99
CA PRO A 45 9.80 31.43 4.36
C PRO A 45 8.45 30.80 4.71
N GLY A 46 8.45 29.87 5.68
CA GLY A 46 7.24 29.23 6.20
C GLY A 46 6.82 27.95 5.47
N PHE A 47 7.67 27.41 4.61
CA PHE A 47 7.43 26.18 3.85
C PHE A 47 8.53 25.13 4.09
N ASP A 48 9.22 25.18 5.22
CA ASP A 48 10.28 24.24 5.63
C ASP A 48 9.83 23.30 6.77
N GLY A 49 8.53 23.33 7.09
CA GLY A 49 7.89 22.55 8.14
C GLY A 49 7.90 21.04 7.91
N GLU A 50 7.34 20.31 8.88
CA GLU A 50 7.15 18.86 8.79
C GLU A 50 6.09 18.52 7.74
N VAL A 51 6.37 17.50 6.95
CA VAL A 51 5.47 16.88 5.97
C VAL A 51 5.23 15.45 6.41
N ASP A 52 3.96 15.14 6.64
CA ASP A 52 3.47 13.81 6.94
C ASP A 52 2.99 13.13 5.65
N VAL A 53 3.43 11.88 5.46
CA VAL A 53 3.09 11.06 4.30
C VAL A 53 2.64 9.70 4.81
N ARG A 54 1.44 9.31 4.39
CA ARG A 54 0.93 7.95 4.58
C ARG A 54 0.43 7.40 3.25
N LEU A 55 0.97 6.26 2.85
CA LEU A 55 0.66 5.62 1.57
C LEU A 55 0.35 4.16 1.85
N SER A 56 -0.74 3.64 1.28
CA SER A 56 -1.02 2.21 1.37
C SER A 56 -1.24 1.59 -0.01
N TRP A 57 -0.76 0.36 -0.16
CA TRP A 57 -0.94 -0.43 -1.37
C TRP A 57 -1.03 -1.92 -1.02
N ASP A 58 -1.66 -2.69 -1.90
CA ASP A 58 -1.65 -4.13 -1.82
C ASP A 58 -0.38 -4.69 -2.46
N THR A 59 0.20 -5.71 -1.83
CA THR A 59 1.24 -6.52 -2.44
C THR A 59 1.22 -7.96 -1.95
N ALA A 60 1.66 -8.87 -2.81
CA ALA A 60 1.98 -10.25 -2.44
C ALA A 60 3.40 -10.35 -1.85
N ASN A 61 4.35 -9.54 -2.35
CA ASN A 61 5.72 -9.46 -1.86
C ASN A 61 6.20 -8.00 -1.78
N LYS A 62 6.90 -7.63 -0.70
CA LYS A 62 7.42 -6.25 -0.52
C LYS A 62 8.35 -5.79 -1.65
N ALA A 63 9.01 -6.70 -2.37
CA ALA A 63 9.85 -6.35 -3.51
C ALA A 63 9.05 -6.07 -4.80
N ASP A 64 7.82 -6.57 -4.90
CA ASP A 64 7.01 -6.47 -6.10
C ASP A 64 6.72 -4.99 -6.44
N PRO A 65 6.61 -4.66 -7.75
CA PRO A 65 6.14 -3.35 -8.17
C PRO A 65 4.74 -3.04 -7.62
N ILE A 66 4.52 -1.79 -7.23
CA ILE A 66 3.22 -1.28 -6.82
C ILE A 66 2.34 -1.12 -8.06
N ALA A 67 1.21 -1.81 -8.11
CA ALA A 67 0.26 -1.66 -9.21
C ALA A 67 -0.61 -0.41 -9.04
N SER A 68 -1.07 -0.16 -7.82
CA SER A 68 -1.94 0.96 -7.46
C SER A 68 -1.91 1.24 -5.96
N PHE A 69 -2.25 2.47 -5.58
CA PHE A 69 -2.48 2.82 -4.17
C PHE A 69 -3.92 2.52 -3.76
N LEU A 70 -4.07 2.05 -2.52
CA LEU A 70 -5.35 1.90 -1.84
C LEU A 70 -5.76 3.21 -1.17
N SER A 71 -4.78 3.88 -0.55
CA SER A 71 -4.99 5.19 0.07
C SER A 71 -3.72 6.02 0.02
N ILE A 72 -3.92 7.34 0.03
CA ILE A 72 -2.87 8.32 0.29
C ILE A 72 -3.39 9.32 1.30
N ASP A 73 -2.49 9.83 2.11
CA ASP A 73 -2.68 10.98 2.98
C ASP A 73 -1.36 11.75 2.97
N ILE A 74 -1.36 12.83 2.19
CA ILE A 74 -0.19 13.69 1.97
C ILE A 74 -0.72 15.12 1.92
N GLU A 75 -0.27 15.93 2.86
CA GLU A 75 -0.53 17.37 2.84
C GLU A 75 0.79 18.13 2.73
N ILE A 76 0.91 18.99 1.73
CA ILE A 76 2.07 19.85 1.56
C ILE A 76 1.57 21.29 1.42
N ALA A 77 2.02 22.16 2.32
CA ALA A 77 1.70 23.59 2.29
C ALA A 77 0.19 23.91 2.18
N GLY A 78 -0.66 23.12 2.86
CA GLY A 78 -2.11 23.28 2.84
C GLY A 78 -2.82 22.62 1.65
N HIS A 79 -2.08 21.93 0.77
CA HIS A 79 -2.66 21.16 -0.32
C HIS A 79 -2.70 19.67 0.03
N GLN A 80 -3.91 19.15 0.20
CA GLN A 80 -4.17 17.73 0.38
C GLN A 80 -4.22 17.02 -0.97
N TYR A 81 -3.29 16.10 -1.21
CA TYR A 81 -3.28 15.32 -2.44
C TYR A 81 -4.34 14.21 -2.43
N THR A 82 -4.93 13.95 -3.59
CA THR A 82 -5.86 12.84 -3.81
C THR A 82 -5.24 11.73 -4.67
N LEU A 83 -5.84 10.53 -4.63
CA LEU A 83 -5.40 9.40 -5.46
C LEU A 83 -5.38 9.72 -6.96
N ALA A 84 -6.25 10.64 -7.41
CA ALA A 84 -6.31 11.06 -8.81
C ALA A 84 -5.15 11.99 -9.20
N GLU A 85 -4.47 12.60 -8.23
CA GLU A 85 -3.37 13.52 -8.45
C GLU A 85 -2.01 12.84 -8.31
N VAL A 86 -1.95 11.64 -7.74
CA VAL A 86 -0.70 10.92 -7.46
C VAL A 86 -0.51 9.76 -8.42
N GLY A 87 0.67 9.71 -9.03
CA GLY A 87 1.09 8.63 -9.92
C GLY A 87 2.26 7.84 -9.35
N ILE A 88 2.41 6.63 -9.87
CA ILE A 88 3.59 5.80 -9.67
C ILE A 88 4.49 6.00 -10.88
N ALA A 89 5.76 6.26 -10.64
CA ALA A 89 6.78 6.31 -11.67
C ALA A 89 7.99 5.44 -11.30
N ASN A 90 8.76 5.01 -12.30
CA ASN A 90 10.03 4.32 -12.14
C ASN A 90 10.04 3.23 -11.05
N GLN A 91 9.68 2.01 -11.44
CA GLN A 91 9.72 0.87 -10.53
C GLN A 91 11.00 0.08 -10.77
N GLY A 92 12.04 0.39 -10.00
CA GLY A 92 13.28 -0.39 -9.98
C GLY A 92 13.08 -1.72 -9.25
N THR A 93 14.17 -2.42 -8.92
CA THR A 93 14.10 -3.71 -8.21
C THR A 93 13.41 -3.58 -6.84
N THR A 94 13.78 -2.58 -6.04
CA THR A 94 13.14 -2.29 -4.74
C THR A 94 12.65 -0.85 -4.62
N GLN A 95 13.17 0.07 -5.44
CA GLN A 95 12.82 1.48 -5.37
C GLN A 95 11.60 1.84 -6.22
N THR A 96 10.79 2.76 -5.70
CA THR A 96 9.65 3.37 -6.40
C THR A 96 9.78 4.87 -6.32
N ALA A 97 9.53 5.55 -7.45
CA ALA A 97 9.24 6.98 -7.43
C ALA A 97 7.72 7.19 -7.46
N ILE A 98 7.23 8.17 -6.74
CA ILE A 98 5.85 8.63 -6.85
C ILE A 98 5.86 10.14 -6.87
N GLY A 99 4.80 10.73 -7.39
CA GLY A 99 4.71 12.17 -7.47
C GLY A 99 3.36 12.63 -7.98
N ALA A 100 3.17 13.94 -8.01
CA ALA A 100 1.97 14.49 -8.61
C ALA A 100 2.00 14.30 -10.14
N ILE A 101 0.84 14.03 -10.74
CA ILE A 101 0.77 13.69 -12.17
C ILE A 101 0.76 14.92 -13.08
N ALA A 102 0.52 16.12 -12.55
CA ALA A 102 0.36 17.36 -13.34
C ALA A 102 1.57 17.65 -14.26
N ARG A 103 2.78 17.29 -13.82
CA ARG A 103 4.02 17.37 -14.61
C ARG A 103 4.70 16.02 -14.85
N GLY A 104 4.03 14.94 -14.45
CA GLY A 104 4.57 13.58 -14.45
C GLY A 104 5.15 13.19 -13.10
N ALA A 105 4.80 12.00 -12.62
CA ALA A 105 5.09 11.53 -11.27
C ALA A 105 6.58 11.24 -10.96
N ASN A 106 7.53 11.61 -11.83
CA ASN A 106 8.96 11.38 -11.64
C ASN A 106 9.81 12.66 -11.55
N ALA A 107 9.17 13.83 -11.53
CA ALA A 107 9.86 15.11 -11.54
C ALA A 107 9.11 16.13 -10.68
N VAL A 108 9.83 17.15 -10.24
CA VAL A 108 9.26 18.35 -9.63
C VAL A 108 9.82 19.54 -10.37
N ILE A 109 8.94 20.46 -10.77
CA ILE A 109 9.33 21.68 -11.45
C ILE A 109 8.96 22.88 -10.56
N GLY A 110 9.94 23.72 -10.26
CA GLY A 110 9.78 24.93 -9.46
C GLY A 110 9.28 26.13 -10.25
N ASP A 111 8.40 25.95 -11.24
CA ASP A 111 7.85 27.04 -12.05
C ASP A 111 6.66 27.75 -11.37
N GLY A 112 6.17 27.18 -10.25
CA GLY A 112 5.04 27.69 -9.49
C GLY A 112 3.68 27.49 -10.16
N ALA A 113 3.57 26.71 -11.24
CA ALA A 113 2.31 26.50 -11.94
C ALA A 113 1.35 25.57 -11.17
N PHE A 114 1.90 24.56 -10.48
CA PHE A 114 1.17 23.50 -9.79
C PHE A 114 1.80 23.20 -8.43
N ASN A 115 1.02 22.63 -7.52
CA ASN A 115 1.57 21.90 -6.39
C ASN A 115 2.06 20.56 -6.91
N ASP A 116 3.32 20.23 -6.65
CA ASP A 116 3.96 19.04 -7.20
C ASP A 116 4.91 18.44 -6.18
N PHE A 117 5.15 17.13 -6.27
CA PHE A 117 6.10 16.45 -5.40
C PHE A 117 6.70 15.23 -6.08
N LEU A 118 7.88 14.85 -5.59
CA LEU A 118 8.56 13.61 -5.93
C LEU A 118 9.01 12.97 -4.62
N LEU A 119 8.57 11.74 -4.39
CA LEU A 119 9.03 10.89 -3.31
C LEU A 119 9.62 9.61 -3.92
N VAL A 120 10.88 9.32 -3.58
CA VAL A 120 11.55 8.08 -3.95
C VAL A 120 11.84 7.30 -2.68
N PHE A 121 11.32 6.08 -2.60
CA PHE A 121 11.44 5.23 -1.43
C PHE A 121 11.73 3.77 -1.81
N ASP A 122 12.32 3.01 -0.89
CA ASP A 122 12.55 1.58 -1.03
C ASP A 122 11.37 0.80 -0.47
N ARG A 123 10.72 -0.06 -1.27
CA ARG A 123 9.51 -0.84 -0.89
C ARG A 123 9.77 -1.92 0.16
N VAL A 124 11.03 -2.33 0.33
CA VAL A 124 11.44 -3.42 1.22
C VAL A 124 11.92 -2.88 2.56
N ASN A 125 12.78 -1.86 2.53
CA ASN A 125 13.32 -1.20 3.73
C ASN A 125 12.73 0.20 3.83
N PRO A 126 12.26 0.64 5.01
CA PRO A 126 11.66 1.97 5.16
C PRO A 126 12.74 3.06 5.08
N ALA A 127 13.14 3.38 3.85
CA ALA A 127 14.17 4.35 3.52
C ALA A 127 13.65 5.25 2.40
N VAL A 128 13.92 6.55 2.55
CA VAL A 128 13.62 7.57 1.56
C VAL A 128 14.92 8.02 0.93
N ASN A 129 15.00 7.90 -0.40
CA ASN A 129 16.16 8.27 -1.18
C ASN A 129 16.07 9.72 -1.66
N ALA A 130 14.87 10.22 -1.92
CA ALA A 130 14.64 11.59 -2.31
C ALA A 130 13.23 12.02 -1.91
N PHE A 131 13.11 13.26 -1.44
CA PHE A 131 11.82 13.93 -1.29
C PHE A 131 11.99 15.39 -1.69
N ALA A 132 11.21 15.82 -2.67
CA ALA A 132 11.13 17.21 -3.09
C ALA A 132 9.68 17.61 -3.40
N TYR A 133 9.39 18.90 -3.34
CA TYR A 133 8.10 19.47 -3.74
C TYR A 133 8.23 20.91 -4.24
N SER A 134 7.23 21.33 -5.00
CA SER A 134 7.00 22.72 -5.39
C SER A 134 5.57 23.13 -5.01
N ILE A 135 5.41 24.44 -4.83
CA ILE A 135 4.15 25.02 -4.34
C ILE A 135 3.62 25.96 -5.42
N GLN A 136 2.33 25.84 -5.71
CA GLN A 136 1.66 26.73 -6.65
C GLN A 136 1.80 28.20 -6.23
N GLY A 137 2.10 29.06 -7.18
CA GLY A 137 2.35 30.48 -6.98
C GLY A 137 3.76 30.81 -6.44
N LYS A 138 4.62 29.82 -6.18
CA LYS A 138 6.01 30.02 -5.74
C LYS A 138 6.97 29.71 -6.87
N THR A 139 7.27 30.73 -7.67
CA THR A 139 8.13 30.59 -8.85
C THR A 139 9.62 30.54 -8.47
N ASN A 140 10.36 29.75 -9.23
CA ASN A 140 11.79 29.47 -9.05
C ASN A 140 12.12 28.93 -7.65
N ALA A 141 11.28 28.03 -7.11
CA ALA A 141 11.46 27.43 -5.79
C ALA A 141 11.16 25.94 -5.82
N ILE A 142 12.08 25.15 -5.27
CA ILE A 142 11.92 23.72 -5.02
C ILE A 142 12.45 23.43 -3.63
N TRP A 143 11.61 22.86 -2.79
CA TRP A 143 12.00 22.36 -1.48
C TRP A 143 12.44 20.91 -1.64
N TRP A 144 13.69 20.62 -1.30
CA TRP A 144 14.30 19.31 -1.47
C TRP A 144 15.20 18.98 -0.28
N THR A 145 15.74 17.76 -0.25
CA THR A 145 16.76 17.34 0.74
C THR A 145 16.32 17.60 2.19
N PRO A 146 15.30 16.89 2.68
CA PRO A 146 14.90 17.04 4.08
C PRO A 146 16.08 16.75 5.01
N ALA A 147 16.31 17.63 5.99
CA ALA A 147 17.36 17.48 6.99
C ALA A 147 17.07 16.33 7.97
N SER A 148 15.80 15.96 8.13
CA SER A 148 15.38 14.84 8.97
C SER A 148 14.29 14.05 8.29
N THR A 149 14.40 12.72 8.36
CA THR A 149 13.44 11.81 7.77
C THR A 149 13.30 10.56 8.63
N SER A 150 12.07 10.19 8.95
CA SER A 150 11.74 8.92 9.60
C SER A 150 10.68 8.19 8.80
N ALA A 151 10.92 6.91 8.50
CA ALA A 151 10.00 6.08 7.75
C ALA A 151 9.76 4.75 8.48
N ALA A 152 8.56 4.21 8.36
CA ALA A 152 8.18 2.91 8.90
C ALA A 152 7.19 2.19 7.99
N TYR A 153 7.26 0.86 7.99
CA TYR A 153 6.27 0.00 7.35
C TYR A 153 5.33 -0.61 8.38
N ILE A 154 4.04 -0.39 8.18
CA ILE A 154 2.98 -1.06 8.92
C ILE A 154 2.36 -2.12 8.00
N THR A 155 2.41 -3.37 8.43
CA THR A 155 1.80 -4.49 7.71
C THR A 155 0.68 -5.07 8.56
N ASN A 156 -0.53 -5.11 8.03
CA ASN A 156 -1.66 -5.75 8.68
C ASN A 156 -1.94 -7.08 7.97
N SER A 157 -1.62 -8.21 8.60
CA SER A 157 -1.98 -9.52 8.05
C SER A 157 -3.47 -9.75 8.26
N VAL A 158 -4.24 -9.77 7.17
CA VAL A 158 -5.66 -10.13 7.20
C VAL A 158 -5.78 -11.65 7.05
N PRO A 159 -6.39 -12.38 8.00
CA PRO A 159 -6.66 -13.80 7.82
C PRO A 159 -7.79 -13.99 6.79
N GLU A 160 -7.50 -14.64 5.66
CA GLU A 160 -8.55 -15.00 4.70
C GLU A 160 -9.42 -16.16 5.23
N PRO A 161 -10.72 -16.20 4.88
CA PRO A 161 -11.55 -17.38 5.12
C PRO A 161 -11.00 -18.56 4.31
N SER A 162 -10.68 -19.66 4.99
CA SER A 162 -10.10 -20.84 4.33
C SER A 162 -10.96 -21.30 3.15
N THR A 163 -10.33 -21.68 2.03
CA THR A 163 -11.03 -22.16 0.83
C THR A 163 -12.03 -23.29 1.14
N LEU A 164 -11.75 -24.09 2.19
CA LEU A 164 -12.67 -25.09 2.71
C LEU A 164 -13.92 -24.51 3.38
N ALA A 165 -13.81 -23.37 4.07
CA ALA A 165 -14.97 -22.68 4.64
C ALA A 165 -15.94 -22.21 3.54
N LEU A 166 -15.46 -21.95 2.32
CA LEU A 166 -16.29 -21.62 1.16
C LEU A 166 -16.76 -22.87 0.39
N LEU A 167 -15.92 -23.93 0.31
CA LEU A 167 -16.24 -25.15 -0.45
C LEU A 167 -17.27 -26.05 0.25
N LEU A 168 -17.21 -26.16 1.57
CA LEU A 168 -18.10 -27.02 2.35
C LEU A 168 -19.58 -26.63 2.24
N PRO A 169 -19.98 -25.34 2.39
CA PRO A 169 -21.37 -24.96 2.17
C PRO A 169 -21.81 -25.12 0.72
N ALA A 170 -20.92 -24.91 -0.26
CA ALA A 170 -21.22 -25.14 -1.68
C ALA A 170 -21.51 -26.62 -1.98
N LEU A 171 -20.70 -27.53 -1.44
CA LEU A 171 -20.92 -28.97 -1.57
C LEU A 171 -22.15 -29.46 -0.81
N ALA A 172 -22.41 -28.92 0.39
CA ALA A 172 -23.63 -29.21 1.15
C ALA A 172 -24.88 -28.75 0.39
N GLY A 173 -24.84 -27.57 -0.23
CA GLY A 173 -25.91 -27.06 -1.08
C GLY A 173 -26.18 -27.95 -2.31
N LEU A 174 -25.12 -28.42 -2.97
CA LEU A 174 -25.21 -29.34 -4.10
C LEU A 174 -25.79 -30.72 -3.71
N ALA A 175 -25.40 -31.25 -2.55
CA ALA A 175 -25.91 -32.52 -2.04
C ALA A 175 -27.40 -32.44 -1.67
N LEU A 176 -27.83 -31.36 -1.00
CA LEU A 176 -29.23 -31.11 -0.67
C LEU A 176 -30.11 -30.93 -1.91
N ARG A 177 -29.59 -30.28 -2.97
CA ARG A 177 -30.30 -30.11 -4.24
C ARG A 177 -30.50 -31.44 -4.98
N ARG A 178 -29.50 -32.34 -4.96
CA ARG A 178 -29.61 -33.68 -5.54
C ARG A 178 -30.66 -34.55 -4.84
N GLN A 179 -30.78 -34.46 -3.52
CA GLN A 179 -31.78 -35.22 -2.75
C GLN A 179 -33.22 -34.78 -3.01
N ARG A 180 -33.46 -33.50 -3.36
CA ARG A 180 -34.79 -33.02 -3.74
C ARG A 180 -35.21 -33.50 -5.13
N LEU A 181 -34.30 -33.55 -6.09
CA LEU A 181 -34.59 -34.03 -7.45
C LEU A 181 -34.83 -35.54 -7.52
N ALA A 182 -34.25 -36.34 -6.61
CA ALA A 182 -34.45 -37.80 -6.57
C ALA A 182 -35.75 -38.22 -5.84
N LYS A 183 -36.47 -37.28 -5.22
CA LYS A 183 -37.75 -37.51 -4.52
C LYS A 183 -38.97 -36.94 -5.26
N ALA A 184 -38.76 -36.34 -6.42
CA ALA A 184 -39.81 -35.90 -7.35
C ALA A 184 -39.93 -36.93 -8.48
#